data_AF-A0A4P7AIQ9-F1
#
_entry.id   AF-A0A4P7AIQ9-F1
#
_cell.length_a   1.000
_cell.length_b   1.000
_cell.length_c   1.000
_cell.angle_alpha   90.00
_cell.angle_beta   90.00
_cell.angle_gamma   90.00
#
_symmetry.space_group_name_H-M   'P 1'
#
loop_
_entity.id
_entity.type
_entity.pdbx_description
1 polymer ?
#
loop_
_entity_poly.entity_id
_entity_poly.type
_entity_poly.pdbx_seq_one_letter_code
_entity_poly.pdbx_strand_id
1 'polypeptide(L)'
;MRKHQAEKRDVLPDPIYNSKLVTRAVNKIMLDGKRGTAQHILYKAFDKIKEKSGVSPIEVFNKAIENIKPHLELKVRRIGGANYQVPIEVSGDRKVTLALRWLINYSRLRNEKEMIDRLANEIIDASNGIGGSVKKREDTHKMAEANKAFAHYRW
;
A
#
# COMPACT_ATOMS: atom_id res chain seq x y z
N MET A 1 -8.10 13.47 -19.78
CA MET A 1 -8.90 12.73 -20.77
C MET A 1 -10.36 12.80 -20.33
N ARG A 2 -11.20 13.59 -21.02
CA ARG A 2 -12.65 13.70 -20.71
C ARG A 2 -13.52 12.82 -21.61
N LYS A 3 -13.04 12.46 -22.81
CA LYS A 3 -13.79 11.67 -23.81
C LYS A 3 -13.57 10.15 -23.70
N HIS A 4 -12.37 9.70 -23.35
CA HIS A 4 -12.04 8.28 -23.24
C HIS A 4 -11.30 7.99 -21.94
N GLN A 5 -11.56 6.82 -21.35
CA GLN A 5 -10.80 6.33 -20.22
C GLN A 5 -9.44 5.79 -20.69
N ALA A 6 -8.37 6.03 -19.94
CA ALA A 6 -7.05 5.55 -20.31
C ALA A 6 -6.98 4.04 -20.13
N GLU A 7 -6.36 3.36 -21.10
CA GLU A 7 -6.11 1.92 -21.01
C GLU A 7 -5.21 1.61 -19.83
N LYS A 8 -5.57 0.56 -19.09
CA LYS A 8 -4.77 0.09 -17.97
C LYS A 8 -3.62 -0.75 -18.51
N ARG A 9 -2.39 -0.32 -18.22
CA ARG A 9 -1.19 -1.08 -18.58
C ARG A 9 -0.97 -2.20 -17.57
N ASP A 10 -0.90 -3.42 -18.06
CA ASP A 10 -0.55 -4.58 -17.24
C ASP A 10 0.96 -4.67 -17.03
N VAL A 11 1.33 -5.21 -15.87
CA VAL A 11 2.71 -5.47 -15.48
C VAL A 11 3.01 -6.96 -15.56
N LEU A 12 4.21 -7.27 -16.06
CA LEU A 12 4.73 -8.64 -16.09
C LEU A 12 4.93 -9.16 -14.66
N PRO A 13 4.73 -10.48 -14.44
CA PRO A 13 5.02 -11.09 -13.15
C PRO A 13 6.52 -11.04 -12.83
N ASP A 14 6.83 -11.10 -11.54
CA ASP A 14 8.20 -11.12 -11.05
C ASP A 14 8.93 -12.41 -11.48
N PRO A 15 10.20 -12.36 -11.91
CA PRO A 15 10.91 -13.54 -12.39
C PRO A 15 11.21 -14.59 -11.31
N ILE A 16 11.26 -14.22 -10.03
CA ILE A 16 11.59 -15.14 -8.93
C ILE A 16 10.32 -15.72 -8.32
N TYR A 17 9.37 -14.86 -7.96
CA TYR A 17 8.15 -15.25 -7.24
C TYR A 17 6.92 -15.42 -8.14
N ASN A 18 7.05 -15.19 -9.46
CA ASN A 18 5.97 -15.23 -10.45
C ASN A 18 4.72 -14.41 -10.06
N SER A 19 4.91 -13.30 -9.33
CA SER A 19 3.82 -12.51 -8.76
C SER A 19 3.81 -11.10 -9.32
N LYS A 20 2.64 -10.69 -9.85
CA LYS A 20 2.41 -9.30 -10.28
C LYS A 20 2.42 -8.32 -9.10
N LEU A 21 2.08 -8.78 -7.88
CA LEU A 21 2.08 -7.95 -6.68
C LEU A 21 3.50 -7.49 -6.33
N VAL A 22 4.47 -8.41 -6.43
CA VAL A 22 5.89 -8.15 -6.18
C VAL A 22 6.42 -7.14 -7.20
N THR A 23 6.12 -7.30 -8.49
CA THR A 23 6.49 -6.32 -9.52
C THR A 23 5.93 -4.92 -9.21
N ARG A 24 4.66 -4.84 -8.76
CA ARG A 24 4.05 -3.56 -8.38
C ARG A 24 4.72 -2.95 -7.15
N ALA A 25 5.17 -3.75 -6.19
CA ALA A 25 5.92 -3.31 -5.03
C ALA A 25 7.29 -2.75 -5.44
N VAL A 26 8.04 -3.46 -6.29
CA VAL A 26 9.31 -3.00 -6.87
C VAL A 26 9.13 -1.64 -7.55
N ASN A 27 8.12 -1.52 -8.42
CA ASN A 27 7.83 -0.26 -9.12
C ASN A 27 7.54 0.90 -8.17
N LYS A 28 7.07 0.60 -6.95
CA LYS A 28 6.70 1.61 -5.97
C LYS A 28 7.83 1.95 -4.99
N ILE A 29 8.77 1.01 -4.78
CA ILE A 29 10.03 1.25 -4.07
C ILE A 29 10.98 2.08 -4.93
N MET A 30 10.96 1.87 -6.24
CA MET A 30 11.83 2.52 -7.22
C MET A 30 11.81 4.05 -7.11
N LEU A 31 13.01 4.62 -7.08
CA LEU A 31 13.28 6.06 -7.14
C LEU A 31 14.17 6.31 -8.36
N ASP A 32 13.93 7.42 -9.05
CA ASP A 32 14.73 7.88 -10.20
C ASP A 32 14.93 6.82 -11.30
N GLY A 33 13.95 5.93 -11.49
CA GLY A 33 14.01 4.86 -12.49
C GLY A 33 14.96 3.70 -12.17
N LYS A 34 15.58 3.67 -10.97
CA LYS A 34 16.56 2.65 -10.57
C LYS A 34 15.89 1.32 -10.19
N ARG A 35 15.44 0.56 -11.19
CA ARG A 35 14.74 -0.72 -10.98
C ARG A 35 15.61 -1.78 -10.32
N GLY A 36 16.89 -1.89 -10.72
CA GLY A 36 17.81 -2.89 -10.16
C GLY A 36 18.01 -2.70 -8.65
N THR A 37 18.19 -1.45 -8.20
CA THR A 37 18.29 -1.14 -6.77
C THR A 37 17.00 -1.46 -6.01
N ALA A 38 15.83 -1.17 -6.61
CA ALA A 38 14.55 -1.47 -5.98
C ALA A 38 14.30 -2.99 -5.83
N GLN A 39 14.66 -3.77 -6.85
CA GLN A 39 14.61 -5.24 -6.80
C GLN A 39 15.54 -5.78 -5.71
N HIS A 40 16.78 -5.27 -5.68
CA HIS A 40 17.76 -5.66 -4.69
C HIS A 40 17.28 -5.40 -3.25
N ILE A 41 16.69 -4.23 -2.99
CA ILE A 41 16.14 -3.89 -1.67
C ILE A 41 15.00 -4.85 -1.29
N LEU A 42 14.08 -5.13 -2.22
CA LEU A 42 12.93 -5.97 -1.92
C LEU A 42 13.33 -7.43 -1.66
N TYR A 43 14.21 -8.00 -2.48
CA TYR A 43 14.65 -9.39 -2.30
C TYR A 43 15.47 -9.55 -1.02
N LYS A 44 16.41 -8.64 -0.74
CA LYS A 44 17.13 -8.68 0.54
C LYS A 44 16.21 -8.50 1.75
N ALA A 45 15.14 -7.71 1.62
CA ALA A 45 14.17 -7.58 2.69
C ALA A 45 13.39 -8.89 2.90
N PHE A 46 13.05 -9.61 1.82
CA PHE A 46 12.45 -10.95 1.91
C PHE A 46 13.40 -11.97 2.55
N ASP A 47 14.70 -11.91 2.26
CA ASP A 47 15.68 -12.77 2.94
C ASP A 47 15.70 -12.50 4.44
N LYS A 48 15.74 -11.23 4.87
CA LYS A 48 15.66 -10.86 6.29
C LYS A 48 14.34 -11.27 6.94
N ILE A 49 13.21 -11.21 6.22
CA ILE A 49 11.92 -11.69 6.72
C ILE A 49 11.97 -13.21 6.93
N LYS A 50 12.58 -13.95 6.00
CA LYS A 50 12.74 -15.40 6.11
C LYS A 50 13.57 -15.77 7.34
N GLU A 51 14.68 -15.07 7.56
CA GLU A 51 15.55 -15.27 8.73
C GLU A 51 14.84 -14.99 10.06
N LYS A 52 14.05 -13.91 10.13
CA LYS A 52 13.36 -13.51 11.38
C LYS A 52 12.10 -14.29 11.68
N SER A 53 11.27 -14.54 10.68
CA SER A 53 9.95 -15.14 10.87
C SER A 53 9.96 -16.66 10.69
N GLY A 54 10.94 -17.23 9.97
CA GLY A 54 10.97 -18.66 9.63
C GLY A 54 9.87 -19.11 8.66
N VAL A 55 8.98 -18.21 8.26
CA VAL A 55 7.86 -18.45 7.34
C VAL A 55 8.22 -17.92 5.95
N SER A 56 7.52 -18.41 4.92
CA SER A 56 7.67 -17.94 3.55
C SER A 56 7.45 -16.41 3.45
N PRO A 57 8.43 -15.64 2.93
CA PRO A 57 8.33 -14.17 2.86
C PRO A 57 7.13 -13.68 2.04
N ILE A 58 6.70 -14.46 1.04
CA ILE A 58 5.56 -14.11 0.20
C ILE A 58 4.24 -14.17 0.98
N GLU A 59 4.12 -15.11 1.92
CA GLU A 59 2.93 -15.26 2.75
C GLU A 59 2.84 -14.11 3.75
N VAL A 60 3.96 -13.78 4.39
CA VAL A 60 4.06 -12.63 5.31
C VAL A 60 3.74 -11.34 4.56
N PHE A 61 4.28 -11.17 3.35
CA PHE A 61 4.01 -10.01 2.52
C PHE A 61 2.53 -9.91 2.09
N ASN A 62 1.92 -11.00 1.66
CA ASN A 62 0.50 -11.02 1.30
C ASN A 62 -0.38 -10.70 2.51
N LYS A 63 -0.06 -11.26 3.68
CA LYS A 63 -0.76 -10.98 4.94
C LYS A 63 -0.63 -9.51 5.35
N ALA A 64 0.57 -8.94 5.27
CA ALA A 64 0.80 -7.53 5.52
C ALA A 64 -0.04 -6.64 4.60
N ILE A 65 -0.07 -6.95 3.30
CA ILE A 65 -0.87 -6.19 2.33
C ILE A 65 -2.36 -6.30 2.62
N GLU A 66 -2.87 -7.47 3.02
CA GLU A 66 -4.27 -7.64 3.41
C GLU A 66 -4.62 -6.76 4.62
N ASN A 67 -3.76 -6.73 5.63
CA ASN A 67 -3.96 -5.91 6.81
C ASN A 67 -3.96 -4.40 6.51
N ILE A 68 -3.22 -3.93 5.50
CA ILE A 68 -3.12 -2.51 5.15
C ILE A 68 -4.25 -2.07 4.19
N LYS A 69 -4.87 -2.98 3.43
CA LYS A 69 -5.89 -2.64 2.42
C LYS A 69 -7.06 -1.85 3.04
N PRO A 70 -7.33 -0.62 2.57
CA PRO A 70 -8.49 0.13 3.03
C PRO A 70 -9.76 -0.28 2.25
N HIS A 71 -10.88 -0.44 2.95
CA HIS A 71 -12.20 -0.66 2.36
C HIS A 71 -12.86 0.66 1.94
N LEU A 72 -12.69 1.70 2.75
CA LEU A 72 -13.22 3.03 2.54
C LEU A 72 -12.07 4.04 2.38
N GLU A 73 -12.27 5.03 1.52
CA GLU A 73 -11.44 6.23 1.45
C GLU A 73 -12.32 7.47 1.48
N LEU A 74 -11.73 8.60 1.82
CA LEU A 74 -12.40 9.90 1.76
C LEU A 74 -12.01 10.61 0.48
N LYS A 75 -13.00 11.10 -0.27
CA LYS A 75 -12.78 12.02 -1.38
C LYS A 75 -13.34 13.39 -1.03
N VAL A 76 -12.62 14.43 -1.41
CA VAL A 76 -13.08 15.80 -1.23
C VAL A 76 -14.09 16.14 -2.32
N ARG A 77 -15.27 16.63 -1.93
CA ARG A 77 -16.29 17.14 -2.84
C ARG A 77 -16.73 18.54 -2.41
N ARG A 78 -16.83 19.46 -3.37
CA ARG A 78 -17.29 20.83 -3.12
C ARG A 78 -18.80 20.93 -3.31
N ILE A 79 -19.51 21.33 -2.26
CA ILE A 79 -20.98 21.45 -2.22
C ILE A 79 -21.33 22.75 -1.50
N GLY A 80 -22.23 23.56 -2.08
CA GLY A 80 -22.74 24.77 -1.41
C GLY A 80 -21.66 25.77 -0.98
N GLY A 81 -20.52 25.81 -1.66
CA GLY A 81 -19.39 26.69 -1.34
C GLY A 81 -18.32 26.09 -0.42
N ALA A 82 -18.62 25.03 0.34
CA ALA A 82 -17.69 24.36 1.25
C ALA A 82 -17.17 23.01 0.69
N ASN A 83 -16.04 22.54 1.25
CA ASN A 83 -15.43 21.26 0.88
C ASN A 83 -15.76 20.20 1.94
N TYR A 84 -16.46 19.14 1.53
CA TYR A 84 -16.81 18.01 2.39
C TYR A 84 -15.95 16.80 2.08
N GLN A 85 -15.63 16.02 3.11
CA GLN A 85 -14.99 14.71 2.96
C GLN A 85 -16.07 13.65 2.85
N VAL A 86 -16.25 13.11 1.64
CA VAL A 86 -17.26 12.11 1.33
C VAL A 86 -16.62 10.71 1.38
N PRO A 87 -17.11 9.79 2.23
CA PRO A 87 -16.62 8.42 2.26
C PRO A 87 -17.11 7.64 1.02
N ILE A 88 -16.18 6.94 0.38
CA ILE A 88 -16.42 6.17 -0.85
C ILE A 88 -15.72 4.82 -0.72
N GLU A 89 -16.38 3.78 -1.23
CA GLU A 89 -15.79 2.45 -1.32
C GLU A 89 -14.65 2.39 -2.33
N VAL A 90 -13.53 1.80 -1.91
CA VAL A 90 -12.32 1.71 -2.72
C VAL A 90 -12.40 0.52 -3.67
N SER A 91 -12.18 0.73 -4.97
CA SER A 91 -12.04 -0.35 -5.95
C SER A 91 -10.85 -1.26 -5.64
N GLY A 92 -10.96 -2.57 -5.90
CA GLY A 92 -9.94 -3.57 -5.54
C GLY A 92 -8.50 -3.23 -5.97
N ASP A 93 -8.32 -2.77 -7.21
CA ASP A 93 -6.99 -2.38 -7.72
C ASP A 93 -6.41 -1.14 -7.00
N ARG A 94 -7.30 -0.24 -6.58
CA ARG A 94 -6.95 0.93 -5.78
C ARG A 94 -6.61 0.55 -4.34
N LYS A 95 -7.27 -0.46 -3.75
CA LYS A 95 -6.93 -1.00 -2.42
C LYS A 95 -5.47 -1.46 -2.39
N VAL A 96 -5.07 -2.27 -3.39
CA VAL A 96 -3.69 -2.76 -3.54
C VAL A 96 -2.71 -1.61 -3.72
N THR A 97 -3.05 -0.62 -4.57
CA THR A 97 -2.18 0.54 -4.82
C THR A 97 -1.98 1.40 -3.57
N LEU A 98 -3.04 1.61 -2.79
CA LEU A 98 -2.98 2.36 -1.53
C LEU A 98 -2.14 1.60 -0.50
N ALA A 99 -2.36 0.30 -0.36
CA ALA A 99 -1.61 -0.54 0.57
C ALA A 99 -0.11 -0.51 0.28
N LEU A 100 0.31 -0.74 -0.97
CA LEU A 100 1.71 -0.67 -1.37
C LEU A 100 2.32 0.72 -1.14
N ARG A 101 1.55 1.78 -1.44
CA ARG A 101 2.01 3.16 -1.23
C ARG A 101 2.23 3.45 0.25
N TRP A 102 1.28 3.09 1.11
CA TRP A 102 1.41 3.32 2.54
C TRP A 102 2.56 2.50 3.13
N LEU A 103 2.63 1.22 2.80
CA LEU A 103 3.73 0.34 3.25
C LEU A 103 5.09 0.98 2.98
N ILE A 104 5.35 1.42 1.75
CA ILE A 104 6.66 1.97 1.35
C ILE A 104 6.91 3.34 1.95
N ASN A 105 5.90 4.21 2.01
CA ASN A 105 6.03 5.52 2.62
C ASN A 105 6.37 5.40 4.11
N TYR A 106 5.64 4.57 4.85
CA TYR A 106 5.90 4.36 6.27
C TYR A 106 7.21 3.62 6.51
N SER A 107 7.57 2.65 5.67
CA SER A 107 8.90 2.02 5.71
C SER A 107 10.01 3.08 5.61
N ARG A 108 9.91 4.02 4.68
CA ARG A 108 10.94 5.08 4.52
C ARG A 108 11.05 6.00 5.73
N LEU A 109 9.93 6.26 6.41
CA LEU A 109 9.87 7.13 7.60
C LEU A 109 10.41 6.46 8.87
N ARG A 110 10.72 5.16 8.86
CA ARG A 110 11.28 4.48 10.02
C ARG A 110 12.72 4.91 10.31
N ASN A 111 13.13 4.73 11.55
CA ASN A 111 14.41 5.18 12.09
C ASN A 111 15.57 4.20 11.86
N GLU A 112 15.36 3.01 11.29
CA GLU A 112 16.48 2.08 11.06
C GLU A 112 17.50 2.63 10.05
N LYS A 113 18.73 2.10 10.02
CA LYS A 113 19.80 2.65 9.17
C LYS A 113 19.60 2.33 7.68
N GLU A 114 19.34 1.08 7.34
CA GLU A 114 19.19 0.64 5.95
C GLU A 114 17.73 0.51 5.54
N MET A 115 17.42 0.87 4.29
CA MET A 115 16.07 0.71 3.74
C MET A 115 15.60 -0.75 3.73
N ILE A 116 16.54 -1.70 3.62
CA ILE A 116 16.24 -3.14 3.66
C ILE A 116 15.67 -3.52 5.01
N ASP A 117 16.30 -3.08 6.11
CA ASP A 117 15.80 -3.31 7.47
C ASP A 117 14.47 -2.63 7.71
N ARG A 118 14.33 -1.37 7.27
CA ARG A 118 13.08 -0.62 7.40
C ARG A 118 11.92 -1.36 6.73
N LEU A 119 12.12 -1.81 5.49
CA LEU A 119 11.08 -2.51 4.72
C LEU A 119 10.74 -3.87 5.35
N ALA A 120 11.76 -4.66 5.72
CA ALA A 120 11.56 -5.97 6.34
C ALA A 120 10.78 -5.86 7.65
N ASN A 121 11.17 -4.93 8.53
CA ASN A 121 10.51 -4.72 9.80
C ASN A 121 9.08 -4.20 9.62
N GLU A 122 8.84 -3.23 8.72
CA GLU A 122 7.48 -2.73 8.48
C GLU A 122 6.57 -3.82 7.92
N ILE A 123 7.07 -4.72 7.06
CA ILE A 123 6.29 -5.85 6.54
C ILE A 123 5.93 -6.83 7.67
N ILE A 124 6.89 -7.15 8.55
CA ILE A 124 6.63 -8.03 9.70
C ILE A 124 5.61 -7.39 10.64
N ASP A 125 5.81 -6.13 11.02
CA ASP A 125 4.91 -5.38 11.89
C ASP A 125 3.50 -5.34 11.28
N ALA A 126 3.38 -5.01 9.99
CA ALA A 126 2.11 -4.95 9.29
C ALA A 126 1.42 -6.31 9.19
N SER A 127 2.17 -7.40 9.06
CA SER A 127 1.61 -8.76 9.06
C SER A 127 0.99 -9.15 10.40
N ASN A 128 1.47 -8.54 11.49
CA ASN A 128 0.94 -8.68 12.85
C ASN A 128 -0.16 -7.66 13.17
N GLY A 129 -0.52 -6.79 12.23
CA GLY A 129 -1.52 -5.73 12.42
C GLY A 129 -0.99 -4.51 13.17
N ILE A 130 0.33 -4.36 13.26
CA ILE A 130 1.02 -3.26 13.94
C ILE A 130 1.75 -2.41 12.88
N GLY A 131 2.15 -1.19 13.23
CA GLY A 131 3.00 -0.35 12.38
C GLY A 131 2.28 0.86 11.80
N GLY A 132 3.07 1.75 11.18
CA GLY A 132 2.57 3.03 10.68
C GLY A 132 1.60 2.85 9.50
N SER A 133 1.85 1.85 8.66
CA SER A 133 1.00 1.52 7.53
C SER A 133 -0.39 1.03 7.92
N VAL A 134 -0.50 0.16 8.95
CA VAL A 134 -1.79 -0.33 9.47
C VAL A 134 -2.53 0.78 10.21
N LYS A 135 -1.82 1.56 11.03
CA LYS A 135 -2.42 2.74 11.70
C LYS A 135 -3.03 3.71 10.71
N LYS A 136 -2.38 3.95 9.56
CA LYS A 136 -2.95 4.80 8.52
C LYS A 136 -4.27 4.28 7.98
N ARG A 137 -4.40 2.96 7.77
CA ARG A 137 -5.65 2.34 7.35
C ARG A 137 -6.74 2.56 8.40
N GLU A 138 -6.43 2.33 9.68
CA GLU A 138 -7.37 2.51 10.78
C GLU A 138 -7.85 3.96 10.89
N ASP A 139 -6.93 4.93 10.82
CA ASP A 139 -7.26 6.35 10.80
C ASP A 139 -8.18 6.70 9.64
N THR A 140 -7.96 6.12 8.44
CA THR A 140 -8.83 6.35 7.29
C THR A 140 -10.21 5.74 7.46
N HIS A 141 -10.34 4.59 8.13
CA HIS A 141 -11.65 3.97 8.40
C HIS A 141 -12.41 4.77 9.46
N LYS A 142 -11.74 5.13 10.56
CA LYS A 142 -12.32 5.97 11.61
C LYS A 142 -12.82 7.30 11.08
N MET A 143 -12.04 7.94 10.20
CA MET A 143 -12.43 9.20 9.58
C MET A 143 -13.56 9.01 8.56
N ALA A 144 -13.60 7.89 7.84
CA ALA A 144 -14.70 7.56 6.94
C ALA A 144 -16.01 7.28 7.70
N GLU A 145 -15.94 6.62 8.86
CA GLU A 145 -17.08 6.37 9.75
C GLU A 145 -17.61 7.66 10.36
N ALA A 146 -16.74 8.55 10.83
CA ALA A 146 -17.13 9.86 11.34
C ALA A 146 -17.89 10.70 10.30
N ASN A 147 -17.55 10.54 9.02
CA ASN A 147 -18.18 11.24 7.89
C ASN A 147 -19.25 10.42 7.18
N LYS A 148 -19.75 9.31 7.78
CA LYS A 148 -20.77 8.43 7.19
C LYS A 148 -22.05 9.19 6.80
N ALA A 149 -22.37 10.26 7.52
CA ALA A 149 -23.49 11.14 7.23
C ALA A 149 -23.42 11.83 5.86
N PHE A 150 -22.23 11.93 5.24
CA PHE A 150 -22.05 12.53 3.91
C PHE A 150 -21.99 11.50 2.78
N ALA A 151 -22.21 10.21 3.06
CA ALA A 151 -22.10 9.13 2.06
C ALA A 151 -23.09 9.28 0.89
N HIS A 152 -24.22 9.96 1.08
CA HIS A 152 -25.18 10.28 0.02
C HIS A 152 -24.64 11.27 -1.00
N TYR A 153 -23.59 12.02 -0.69
CA TYR A 153 -22.92 12.90 -1.66
C TYR A 153 -21.88 12.18 -2.52
N ARG A 154 -22.03 10.87 -2.76
CA ARG A 154 -21.06 10.06 -3.53
C ARG A 154 -21.19 10.22 -5.05
N TRP A 155 -22.39 10.52 -5.56
CA TRP A 155 -22.72 10.57 -7.00
C TRP A 155 -22.66 11.97 -7.59
#